data_AF-A0A972IHP8-F1
#
_entry.id   AF-A0A972IHP8-F1
#
_cell.length_a   1.000
_cell.length_b   1.000
_cell.length_c   1.000
_cell.angle_alpha   90.00
_cell.angle_beta   90.00
_cell.angle_gamma   90.00
#
_symmetry.space_group_name_H-M   'P 1'
#
loop_
_entity.id
_entity.type
_entity.pdbx_description
1 polymer ?
#
loop_
_entity_poly.entity_id
_entity_poly.type
_entity_poly.pdbx_seq_one_letter_code
_entity_poly.pdbx_strand_id
1 'polypeptide(L)'
;MKCEISDCATNASFNFAHIESRRVVAETHLCDAHAQAFFAQFRATISVGDGTRYTTPGGVCVDLEGIAYNNCGDPPGCVYVHEVGGKRRFPMIVDGWAWWALMAHIKQQAAPYPRTHAAWAATIEALGGEVKDVFVDRTGDQDWWLGRLRIVKDGHIKTISVRACDAYTLAVICGVPIFVAEKALERYADTGDAEGGTLGRFTEDRGS
;
A
#
# COMPACT_ATOMS: atom_id res chain seq x y z
N MET A 1 -20.09 6.44 12.45
CA MET A 1 -20.32 7.44 11.40
C MET A 1 -21.39 6.92 10.45
N LYS A 2 -22.13 7.81 9.77
CA LYS A 2 -23.10 7.42 8.73
C LYS A 2 -22.40 7.27 7.38
N CYS A 3 -23.00 6.49 6.48
CA CYS A 3 -22.59 6.44 5.09
C CYS A 3 -22.75 7.83 4.44
N GLU A 4 -21.76 8.26 3.64
CA GLU A 4 -21.74 9.58 3.00
C GLU A 4 -22.58 9.66 1.72
N ILE A 5 -22.97 8.52 1.14
CA ILE A 5 -23.87 8.49 -0.03
C ILE A 5 -25.24 9.09 0.33
N SER A 6 -25.70 10.03 -0.49
CA SER A 6 -27.01 10.67 -0.35
C SER A 6 -28.12 9.62 -0.29
N ASP A 7 -29.12 9.84 0.57
CA ASP A 7 -30.25 8.94 0.82
C ASP A 7 -29.90 7.58 1.46
N CYS A 8 -28.67 7.39 1.96
CA CYS A 8 -28.31 6.21 2.75
C CYS A 8 -28.46 6.47 4.27
N ALA A 9 -29.32 5.69 4.94
CA ALA A 9 -29.48 5.76 6.40
C ALA A 9 -28.56 4.81 7.18
N THR A 10 -27.80 3.96 6.48
CA THR A 10 -26.96 2.90 7.09
C THR A 10 -25.68 3.47 7.69
N ASN A 11 -25.21 2.85 8.78
CA ASN A 11 -23.92 3.18 9.37
C ASN A 11 -22.77 2.76 8.43
N ALA A 12 -21.71 3.57 8.41
CA ALA A 12 -20.52 3.23 7.66
C ALA A 12 -19.73 2.12 8.37
N SER A 13 -19.52 1.02 7.67
CA SER A 13 -18.65 -0.10 8.04
C SER A 13 -17.27 0.02 7.40
N PHE A 14 -17.14 0.84 6.36
CA PHE A 14 -15.97 0.88 5.50
C PHE A 14 -15.42 2.31 5.38
N ASN A 15 -14.10 2.43 5.25
CA ASN A 15 -13.42 3.71 5.02
C ASN A 15 -12.44 3.58 3.85
N PHE A 16 -12.45 4.58 2.97
CA PHE A 16 -11.46 4.76 1.93
C PHE A 16 -10.73 6.09 2.13
N ALA A 17 -9.44 6.04 2.40
CA ALA A 17 -8.58 7.22 2.50
C ALA A 17 -7.86 7.43 1.17
N HIS A 18 -8.09 8.57 0.53
CA HIS A 18 -7.30 8.98 -0.64
C HIS A 18 -5.96 9.55 -0.18
N ILE A 19 -4.90 9.10 -0.85
CA ILE A 19 -3.52 9.45 -0.52
C ILE A 19 -2.92 10.26 -1.67
N GLU A 20 -2.36 11.42 -1.34
CA GLU A 20 -1.47 12.18 -2.23
C GLU A 20 -0.19 12.51 -1.46
N SER A 21 0.97 12.42 -2.11
CA SER A 21 2.27 12.65 -1.46
C SER A 21 2.40 11.91 -0.11
N ARG A 22 1.89 10.67 -0.04
CA ARG A 22 1.87 9.79 1.14
C ARG A 22 1.15 10.35 2.37
N ARG A 23 0.16 11.24 2.18
CA ARG A 23 -0.69 11.78 3.24
C ARG A 23 -2.17 11.59 2.90
N VAL A 24 -3.00 11.42 3.93
CA VAL A 24 -4.45 11.43 3.75
C VAL A 24 -4.90 12.83 3.33
N VAL A 25 -5.51 12.95 2.16
CA VAL A 25 -6.10 14.21 1.67
C VAL A 25 -7.61 14.22 1.77
N ALA A 26 -8.24 13.05 1.67
CA ALA A 26 -9.68 12.86 1.86
C ALA A 26 -9.93 11.47 2.45
N GLU A 27 -11.00 11.33 3.21
CA GLU A 27 -11.48 10.04 3.72
C GLU A 27 -12.99 9.96 3.45
N THR A 28 -13.44 8.83 2.93
CA THR A 28 -14.85 8.58 2.61
C THR A 28 -15.35 7.39 3.41
N HIS A 29 -16.48 7.55 4.06
CA HIS A 29 -17.12 6.56 4.91
C HIS A 29 -18.34 5.94 4.21
N LEU A 30 -18.30 4.63 3.96
CA LEU A 30 -19.30 3.90 3.17
C LEU A 30 -19.88 2.72 3.98
N CYS A 31 -21.14 2.37 3.70
CA CYS A 31 -21.67 1.06 4.10
C CYS A 31 -21.21 -0.02 3.10
N ASP A 32 -21.32 -1.30 3.47
CA ASP A 32 -20.80 -2.41 2.66
C ASP A 32 -21.32 -2.41 1.21
N ALA A 33 -22.62 -2.15 1.00
CA ALA A 33 -23.22 -2.11 -0.33
C ALA A 33 -22.65 -1.00 -1.21
N HIS A 34 -22.49 0.21 -0.65
CA HIS A 34 -21.92 1.34 -1.39
C HIS A 34 -20.41 1.21 -1.58
N ALA A 35 -19.70 0.56 -0.65
CA ALA A 35 -18.28 0.27 -0.80
C ALA A 35 -18.00 -0.62 -2.02
N GLN A 36 -18.81 -1.67 -2.23
CA GLN A 36 -18.65 -2.55 -3.40
C GLN A 36 -18.78 -1.78 -4.72
N ALA A 37 -19.82 -0.95 -4.85
CA ALA A 37 -20.03 -0.12 -6.04
C ALA A 37 -18.88 0.90 -6.24
N PHE A 38 -18.47 1.56 -5.15
CA PHE A 38 -17.34 2.48 -5.16
C PHE A 38 -16.05 1.80 -5.64
N PHE A 39 -15.72 0.62 -5.13
CA PHE A 39 -14.50 -0.09 -5.53
C PHE A 39 -14.52 -0.63 -6.95
N ALA A 40 -15.69 -0.99 -7.47
CA ALA A 40 -15.83 -1.34 -8.88
C ALA A 40 -15.50 -0.13 -9.76
N GLN A 41 -16.08 1.03 -9.44
CA GLN A 41 -15.83 2.27 -10.18
C GLN A 41 -14.39 2.77 -10.02
N PHE A 42 -13.85 2.75 -8.80
CA PHE A 42 -12.49 3.16 -8.50
C PHE A 42 -11.51 2.34 -9.35
N ARG A 43 -11.61 1.01 -9.33
CA ARG A 43 -10.75 0.10 -10.13
C ARG A 43 -10.89 0.30 -11.63
N ALA A 44 -12.09 0.60 -12.13
CA ALA A 44 -12.32 0.90 -13.54
C ALA A 44 -11.81 2.28 -13.98
N THR A 45 -11.60 3.20 -13.04
CA THR A 45 -11.14 4.55 -13.35
C THR A 45 -9.64 4.54 -13.60
N ILE A 46 -9.26 4.89 -14.83
CA ILE A 46 -7.86 5.10 -15.21
C ILE A 46 -7.37 6.42 -14.60
N SER A 47 -6.41 6.33 -13.69
CA SER A 47 -5.63 7.47 -13.19
C SER A 47 -4.18 7.35 -13.67
N VAL A 48 -3.50 8.49 -13.85
CA VAL A 48 -2.04 8.50 -14.03
C VAL A 48 -1.41 8.73 -12.67
N GLY A 49 -0.52 7.84 -12.25
CA GLY A 49 0.13 7.97 -10.95
C GLY A 49 1.01 9.20 -10.86
N ASP A 50 0.90 9.93 -9.75
CA ASP A 50 1.71 11.10 -9.45
C ASP A 50 3.00 10.68 -8.71
N GLY A 51 3.76 11.66 -8.21
CA GLY A 51 4.99 11.40 -7.46
C GLY A 51 6.28 11.50 -8.28
N THR A 52 7.40 11.25 -7.61
CA THR A 52 8.74 11.38 -8.21
C THR A 52 9.14 10.08 -8.87
N ARG A 53 9.47 10.15 -10.17
CA ARG A 53 9.88 8.96 -10.92
C ARG A 53 11.33 8.60 -10.63
N TYR A 54 11.53 7.42 -10.04
CA TYR A 54 12.84 6.80 -9.89
C TYR A 54 12.98 5.60 -10.84
N THR A 55 14.21 5.15 -11.07
CA THR A 55 14.49 4.01 -11.93
C THR A 55 15.35 2.99 -11.22
N THR A 56 15.05 1.71 -11.44
CA THR A 56 15.90 0.59 -11.04
C THR A 56 15.79 -0.50 -12.10
N PRO A 57 16.86 -1.26 -12.39
CA PRO A 57 16.77 -2.38 -13.32
C PRO A 57 15.68 -3.37 -12.90
N GLY A 58 14.77 -3.70 -13.84
CA GLY A 58 13.71 -4.68 -13.65
C GLY A 58 12.57 -4.28 -12.70
N GLY A 59 12.53 -3.02 -12.24
CA GLY A 59 11.50 -2.53 -11.32
C GLY A 59 10.80 -1.28 -11.82
N VAL A 60 9.50 -1.23 -11.59
CA VAL A 60 8.62 -0.09 -11.86
C VAL A 60 8.45 0.70 -10.57
N CYS A 61 8.62 2.02 -10.66
CA CYS A 61 8.39 2.92 -9.54
C CYS A 61 6.89 3.06 -9.29
N VAL A 62 6.47 2.80 -8.05
CA VAL A 62 5.08 2.93 -7.62
C VAL A 62 4.98 3.84 -6.40
N ASP A 63 3.80 4.43 -6.19
CA ASP A 63 3.50 5.17 -4.96
C ASP A 63 2.06 4.94 -4.49
N LEU A 64 1.75 5.39 -3.28
CA LEU A 64 0.45 5.22 -2.63
C LEU A 64 -0.62 6.10 -3.26
N GLU A 65 -1.77 5.51 -3.57
CA GLU A 65 -2.94 6.22 -4.10
C GLU A 65 -4.13 6.21 -3.14
N GLY A 66 -4.34 5.10 -2.44
CA GLY A 66 -5.52 4.93 -1.60
C GLY A 66 -5.39 3.81 -0.59
N ILE A 67 -6.15 3.91 0.49
CA ILE A 67 -6.16 2.93 1.57
C ILE A 67 -7.59 2.60 1.95
N ALA A 68 -7.90 1.31 1.97
CA ALA A 68 -9.22 0.73 2.07
C ALA A 68 -9.29 -0.12 3.35
N TYR A 69 -10.19 0.17 4.30
CA TYR A 69 -10.27 -0.61 5.55
C TYR A 69 -11.64 -0.57 6.24
N ASN A 70 -11.94 -1.63 6.99
CA ASN A 70 -13.19 -1.80 7.73
C ASN A 70 -13.06 -1.28 9.18
N ASN A 71 -14.17 -0.79 9.75
CA ASN A 71 -14.32 -0.34 11.13
C ASN A 71 -14.55 -1.48 12.15
N CYS A 72 -15.01 -2.64 11.71
CA CYS A 72 -15.62 -3.68 12.54
C CYS A 72 -14.79 -4.96 12.74
N GLY A 73 -13.54 -5.04 12.26
CA GLY A 73 -12.76 -6.28 12.35
C GLY A 73 -11.25 -6.07 12.46
N ASP A 74 -10.59 -7.06 13.08
CA ASP A 74 -9.14 -7.21 13.15
C ASP A 74 -8.53 -7.15 11.72
N PRO A 75 -7.38 -6.49 11.50
CA PRO A 75 -6.90 -6.11 10.16
C PRO A 75 -6.77 -7.33 9.20
N PRO A 76 -6.84 -7.15 7.87
CA PRO A 76 -6.07 -6.12 7.18
C PRO A 76 -6.96 -5.09 6.48
N GLY A 77 -6.41 -3.92 6.16
CA GLY A 77 -6.93 -3.13 5.05
C GLY A 77 -6.16 -3.43 3.77
N CYS A 78 -6.58 -2.85 2.67
CA CYS A 78 -5.91 -2.90 1.38
C CYS A 78 -5.27 -1.54 1.09
N VAL A 79 -4.03 -1.56 0.60
CA VAL A 79 -3.32 -0.36 0.14
C VAL A 79 -3.24 -0.44 -1.37
N TYR A 80 -3.82 0.55 -2.05
CA TYR A 80 -3.71 0.70 -3.49
C TYR A 80 -2.48 1.53 -3.83
N VAL A 81 -1.65 1.00 -4.72
CA VAL A 81 -0.53 1.71 -5.32
C VAL A 81 -0.77 1.91 -6.81
N HIS A 82 -0.21 2.98 -7.35
CA HIS A 82 -0.19 3.24 -8.78
C HIS A 82 1.24 3.26 -9.32
N GLU A 83 1.39 3.06 -10.63
CA GLU A 83 2.64 3.32 -11.32
C GLU A 83 2.87 4.84 -11.49
N VAL A 84 4.02 5.32 -11.04
CA VAL A 84 4.40 6.74 -11.17
C VAL A 84 4.57 7.09 -12.66
N GLY A 85 3.73 8.00 -13.16
CA GLY A 85 3.65 8.37 -14.58
C GLY A 85 3.04 7.32 -15.50
N GLY A 86 2.46 6.25 -14.93
CA GLY A 86 1.78 5.18 -15.66
C GLY A 86 0.31 5.07 -15.28
N LYS A 87 -0.40 4.11 -15.88
CA LYS A 87 -1.85 3.92 -15.73
C LYS A 87 -2.23 2.67 -14.92
N ARG A 88 -1.23 1.91 -14.48
CA ARG A 88 -1.42 0.64 -13.78
C ARG A 88 -1.65 0.91 -12.30
N ARG A 89 -2.66 0.25 -11.74
CA ARG A 89 -2.93 0.24 -10.29
C ARG A 89 -2.78 -1.19 -9.78
N PHE A 90 -2.34 -1.36 -8.54
CA PHE A 90 -2.25 -2.68 -7.92
C PHE A 90 -2.65 -2.66 -6.44
N PRO A 91 -3.53 -3.56 -5.97
CA PRO A 91 -3.83 -3.71 -4.55
C PRO A 91 -2.75 -4.51 -3.81
N MET A 92 -2.29 -3.97 -2.69
CA MET A 92 -1.35 -4.63 -1.77
C MET A 92 -2.03 -4.91 -0.43
N ILE A 93 -1.95 -6.15 0.03
CA ILE A 93 -2.46 -6.52 1.36
C ILE A 93 -1.38 -6.28 2.40
N VAL A 94 -1.76 -5.61 3.48
CA VAL A 94 -0.87 -5.30 4.59
C VAL A 94 -1.40 -5.98 5.84
N ASP A 95 -0.63 -6.90 6.41
CA ASP A 95 -1.01 -7.59 7.65
C ASP A 95 -1.16 -6.64 8.86
N GLY A 96 -1.75 -7.15 9.94
CA GLY A 96 -2.12 -6.32 11.08
C GLY A 96 -0.99 -5.52 11.73
N TRP A 97 0.20 -6.09 11.91
CA TRP A 97 1.29 -5.37 12.59
C TRP A 97 1.89 -4.27 11.71
N ALA A 98 2.12 -4.56 10.43
CA ALA A 98 2.57 -3.56 9.46
C ALA A 98 1.50 -2.48 9.23
N TRP A 99 0.22 -2.88 9.22
CA TRP A 99 -0.93 -2.00 9.05
C TRP A 99 -0.96 -0.88 10.08
N TRP A 100 -0.81 -1.22 11.36
CA TRP A 100 -0.85 -0.23 12.43
C TRP A 100 0.32 0.76 12.36
N ALA A 101 1.49 0.32 11.92
CA ALA A 101 2.65 1.20 11.74
C ALA A 101 2.44 2.15 10.55
N LEU A 102 1.96 1.61 9.42
CA LEU A 102 1.65 2.37 8.21
C LEU A 102 0.57 3.43 8.48
N MET A 103 -0.56 3.02 9.05
CA MET A 103 -1.69 3.92 9.32
C MET A 103 -1.30 5.04 10.30
N ALA A 104 -0.54 4.73 11.34
CA ALA A 104 -0.07 5.74 12.28
C ALA A 104 0.84 6.77 11.59
N HIS A 105 1.72 6.33 10.69
CA HIS A 105 2.59 7.22 9.94
C HIS A 105 1.80 8.12 8.98
N ILE A 106 0.91 7.53 8.16
CA ILE A 106 0.15 8.27 7.16
C ILE A 106 -0.86 9.24 7.81
N LYS A 107 -1.47 8.85 8.93
CA LYS A 107 -2.36 9.73 9.72
C LYS A 107 -1.60 10.69 10.65
N GLN A 108 -0.27 10.71 10.60
CA GLN A 108 0.59 11.56 11.44
C GLN A 108 0.25 11.49 12.94
N GLN A 109 -0.09 10.29 13.41
CA GLN A 109 -0.45 10.07 14.80
C GLN A 109 0.81 10.10 15.66
N ALA A 110 0.88 11.06 16.56
CA ALA A 110 1.92 11.10 17.57
C ALA A 110 1.83 9.85 18.45
N ALA A 111 2.96 9.17 18.62
CA ALA A 111 3.12 8.09 19.58
C ALA A 111 4.21 8.49 20.58
N PRO A 112 4.04 8.19 21.88
CA PRO A 112 5.04 8.50 22.90
C PRO A 112 6.37 7.76 22.65
N TYR A 113 6.31 6.63 21.95
CA TYR A 113 7.46 5.82 21.55
C TYR A 113 7.33 5.38 20.09
N PRO A 114 8.46 5.20 19.37
CA PRO A 114 8.42 4.73 17.99
C PRO A 114 7.85 3.31 17.90
N ARG A 115 6.94 3.08 16.96
CA ARG A 115 6.45 1.73 16.61
C ARG A 115 7.55 0.92 15.93
N THR A 116 7.40 -0.40 15.87
CA THR A 116 8.43 -1.35 15.38
C THR A 116 9.12 -0.92 14.09
N HIS A 117 8.38 -0.58 13.03
CA HIS A 117 8.98 -0.18 11.75
C HIS A 117 9.70 1.18 11.82
N ALA A 118 9.19 2.12 12.63
CA ALA A 118 9.87 3.40 12.87
C ALA A 118 11.16 3.20 13.71
N ALA A 119 11.10 2.33 14.74
CA ALA A 119 12.27 1.95 15.51
C ALA A 119 13.31 1.20 14.66
N TRP A 120 12.87 0.38 13.71
CA TRP A 120 13.75 -0.29 12.77
C TRP A 120 14.45 0.69 11.83
N ALA A 121 13.73 1.65 11.25
CA ALA A 121 14.32 2.73 10.46
C ALA A 121 15.38 3.50 11.28
N ALA A 122 15.04 3.91 12.51
CA ALA A 122 15.97 4.60 13.40
C ALA A 122 17.18 3.73 13.80
N THR A 123 17.01 2.41 13.91
CA THR A 123 18.11 1.48 14.17
C THR A 123 19.08 1.42 12.98
N ILE A 124 18.57 1.38 11.76
CA ILE A 124 19.40 1.40 10.54
C ILE A 124 20.23 2.70 10.51
N GLU A 125 19.58 3.84 10.75
CA GLU A 125 20.22 5.15 10.81
C GLU A 125 21.29 5.23 11.90
N ALA A 126 20.96 4.79 13.12
CA ALA A 126 21.89 4.79 14.26
C ALA A 126 23.13 3.91 14.03
N LEU A 127 23.01 2.88 13.19
CA LEU A 127 24.11 2.01 12.78
C LEU A 127 24.88 2.54 11.56
N GLY A 128 24.58 3.77 11.11
CA GLY A 128 25.22 4.46 9.99
C GLY A 128 24.75 4.01 8.61
N GLY A 129 23.58 3.37 8.52
CA GLY A 129 22.96 3.00 7.26
C GLY A 129 21.84 3.96 6.87
N GLU A 130 21.59 4.09 5.57
CA GLU A 130 20.47 4.85 5.02
C GLU A 130 19.60 3.91 4.19
N VAL A 131 18.30 3.86 4.47
CA VAL A 131 17.39 3.12 3.59
C VAL A 131 17.34 3.88 2.25
N LYS A 132 17.72 3.21 1.17
CA LYS A 132 17.74 3.82 -0.16
C LYS A 132 16.39 3.72 -0.83
N ASP A 133 15.82 2.52 -0.82
CA ASP A 133 14.57 2.18 -1.48
C ASP A 133 14.18 0.74 -1.08
N VAL A 134 13.01 0.32 -1.56
CA VAL A 134 12.59 -1.09 -1.50
C VAL A 134 12.22 -1.64 -2.86
N PHE A 135 12.48 -2.93 -3.05
CA PHE A 135 12.08 -3.64 -4.25
C PHE A 135 11.22 -4.84 -3.86
N VAL A 136 10.04 -4.94 -4.44
CA VAL A 136 9.12 -6.04 -4.20
C VAL A 136 8.90 -6.86 -5.46
N ASP A 137 8.84 -8.16 -5.24
CA ASP A 137 8.87 -9.21 -6.24
C ASP A 137 7.91 -10.34 -5.79
N ARG A 138 7.44 -11.12 -6.75
CA ARG A 138 6.85 -12.43 -6.51
C ARG A 138 7.69 -13.46 -7.28
N THR A 139 8.66 -14.06 -6.59
CA THR A 139 9.59 -14.99 -7.22
C THR A 139 9.02 -16.42 -7.29
N GLY A 140 8.87 -16.95 -8.50
CA GLY A 140 8.64 -18.38 -8.76
C GLY A 140 7.21 -18.90 -8.48
N ASP A 141 7.10 -20.20 -8.21
CA ASP A 141 5.86 -20.92 -7.88
C ASP A 141 5.35 -20.65 -6.44
N GLN A 142 5.93 -19.68 -5.75
CA GLN A 142 5.58 -19.36 -4.39
C GLN A 142 4.37 -18.40 -4.34
N ASP A 143 3.44 -18.67 -3.42
CA ASP A 143 2.20 -17.89 -3.27
C ASP A 143 2.34 -16.57 -2.51
N TRP A 144 3.55 -16.16 -2.14
CA TRP A 144 3.79 -15.00 -1.27
C TRP A 144 4.74 -13.98 -1.89
N TRP A 145 4.53 -12.72 -1.51
CA TRP A 145 5.29 -11.56 -1.99
C TRP A 145 6.52 -11.30 -1.13
N LEU A 146 7.67 -11.07 -1.79
CA LEU A 146 8.97 -10.87 -1.18
C LEU A 146 9.45 -9.44 -1.36
N GLY A 147 9.88 -8.82 -0.26
CA GLY A 147 10.48 -7.50 -0.26
C GLY A 147 12.00 -7.57 -0.11
N ARG A 148 12.70 -6.63 -0.75
CA ARG A 148 14.12 -6.38 -0.61
C ARG A 148 14.32 -4.95 -0.14
N LEU A 149 14.77 -4.80 1.09
CA LEU A 149 15.16 -3.52 1.67
C LEU A 149 16.61 -3.23 1.27
N ARG A 150 16.85 -2.19 0.47
CA ARG A 150 18.20 -1.79 0.04
C ARG A 150 18.70 -0.66 0.93
N ILE A 151 19.79 -0.91 1.66
CA ILE A 151 20.40 0.01 2.61
C ILE A 151 21.77 0.42 2.07
N VAL A 152 22.07 1.71 2.01
CA VAL A 152 23.40 2.24 1.72
C VAL A 152 24.16 2.40 3.02
N LYS A 153 25.37 1.85 3.09
CA LYS A 153 26.29 2.05 4.19
C LYS A 153 27.72 1.98 3.69
N ASP A 154 28.56 2.94 4.07
CA ASP A 154 29.97 3.03 3.67
C ASP A 154 30.18 2.96 2.13
N GLY A 155 29.23 3.52 1.36
CA GLY A 155 29.26 3.47 -0.11
C GLY A 155 28.81 2.13 -0.73
N HIS A 156 28.46 1.14 0.07
CA HIS A 156 27.98 -0.17 -0.39
C HIS A 156 26.46 -0.32 -0.19
N ILE A 157 25.81 -1.01 -1.12
CA ILE A 157 24.40 -1.42 -0.97
C ILE A 157 24.35 -2.79 -0.30
N LYS A 158 23.66 -2.86 0.84
CA LYS A 158 23.28 -4.09 1.54
C LYS A 158 21.80 -4.36 1.26
N THR A 159 21.47 -5.57 0.86
CA THR A 159 20.09 -5.97 0.56
C THR A 159 19.61 -6.95 1.62
N ILE A 160 18.51 -6.61 2.29
CA ILE A 160 17.89 -7.46 3.32
C ILE A 160 16.55 -7.97 2.78
N SER A 161 16.37 -9.30 2.82
CA SER A 161 15.11 -9.93 2.44
C SER A 161 14.10 -9.82 3.59
N VAL A 162 12.91 -9.32 3.27
CA VAL A 162 11.83 -9.06 4.22
C VAL A 162 10.49 -9.43 3.57
N ARG A 163 9.40 -9.46 4.34
CA ARG A 163 8.06 -9.59 3.74
C ARG A 163 7.71 -8.32 2.98
N ALA A 164 6.92 -8.45 1.92
CA ALA A 164 6.53 -7.31 1.11
C ALA A 164 5.85 -6.18 1.92
N CYS A 165 4.91 -6.51 2.80
CA CYS A 165 4.23 -5.55 3.68
C CYS A 165 5.21 -4.74 4.55
N ASP A 166 6.24 -5.37 5.09
CA ASP A 166 7.27 -4.72 5.90
C ASP A 166 8.14 -3.77 5.05
N ALA A 167 8.50 -4.20 3.83
CA ALA A 167 9.26 -3.38 2.89
C ALA A 167 8.50 -2.09 2.54
N TYR A 168 7.24 -2.20 2.10
CA TYR A 168 6.45 -1.02 1.75
C TYR A 168 6.25 -0.09 2.94
N THR A 169 5.98 -0.65 4.13
CA THR A 169 5.78 0.15 5.35
C THR A 169 7.04 0.94 5.71
N LEU A 170 8.22 0.31 5.64
CA LEU A 170 9.49 1.00 5.82
C LEU A 170 9.73 2.06 4.74
N ALA A 171 9.39 1.76 3.50
CA ALA A 171 9.59 2.71 2.41
C ALA A 171 8.77 3.98 2.60
N VAL A 172 7.52 3.83 3.03
CA VAL A 172 6.62 4.93 3.36
C VAL A 172 7.19 5.72 4.54
N ILE A 173 7.56 5.05 5.63
CA ILE A 173 8.11 5.68 6.84
C ILE A 173 9.39 6.48 6.55
N CYS A 174 10.31 5.91 5.78
CA CYS A 174 11.58 6.54 5.43
C CYS A 174 11.45 7.56 4.30
N GLY A 175 10.30 7.67 3.62
CA GLY A 175 10.12 8.58 2.49
C GLY A 175 10.91 8.17 1.24
N VAL A 176 11.20 6.87 1.08
CA VAL A 176 12.05 6.36 -0.01
C VAL A 176 11.23 5.72 -1.13
N PRO A 177 11.81 5.52 -2.34
CA PRO A 177 11.10 4.93 -3.46
C PRO A 177 10.67 3.48 -3.21
N ILE A 178 9.53 3.11 -3.80
CA ILE A 178 9.01 1.74 -3.84
C ILE A 178 9.10 1.25 -5.28
N PHE A 179 9.71 0.08 -5.46
CA PHE A 179 9.76 -0.59 -6.75
C PHE A 179 9.01 -1.92 -6.69
N VAL A 180 8.27 -2.22 -7.75
CA VAL A 180 7.64 -3.54 -7.97
C VAL A 180 8.19 -4.13 -9.25
N ALA A 181 8.47 -5.43 -9.25
CA ALA A 181 8.94 -6.13 -10.45
C ALA A 181 7.96 -5.95 -11.63
N GLU A 182 8.48 -5.60 -12.81
CA GLU A 182 7.67 -5.42 -14.03
C GLU A 182 6.75 -6.61 -14.27
N LYS A 183 7.31 -7.82 -14.24
CA LYS A 183 6.57 -9.08 -14.44
C LYS A 183 5.44 -9.30 -13.43
N ALA A 184 5.59 -8.77 -12.21
CA ALA A 184 4.55 -8.87 -11.19
C ALA A 184 3.40 -7.90 -11.50
N LEU A 185 3.73 -6.67 -11.95
CA LEU A 185 2.70 -5.73 -12.38
C LEU A 185 1.96 -6.21 -13.63
N GLU A 186 2.66 -6.75 -14.64
CA GLU A 186 2.02 -7.32 -15.83
C GLU A 186 0.98 -8.40 -15.50
N ARG A 187 1.21 -9.17 -14.42
CA ARG A 187 0.35 -10.30 -14.06
C ARG A 187 -0.78 -9.96 -13.10
N TYR A 188 -0.57 -8.97 -12.23
CA TYR A 188 -1.48 -8.73 -11.10
C TYR A 188 -2.05 -7.31 -11.03
N ALA A 189 -1.54 -6.35 -11.81
CA ALA A 189 -2.07 -5.00 -11.82
C ALA A 189 -3.48 -4.96 -12.44
N ASP A 190 -4.34 -4.15 -11.84
CA ASP A 190 -5.59 -3.72 -12.45
C ASP A 190 -5.23 -2.81 -13.63
N THR A 191 -5.50 -3.25 -14.86
CA THR A 191 -5.23 -2.47 -16.08
C THR A 191 -6.43 -1.62 -16.52
N GLY A 192 -7.52 -1.62 -15.74
CA GLY A 192 -8.79 -0.97 -16.13
C GLY A 192 -9.61 -1.79 -17.15
N ASP A 193 -9.08 -2.94 -17.61
CA ASP A 193 -9.82 -3.92 -18.38
C ASP A 193 -10.47 -4.92 -17.41
N ALA A 194 -11.77 -5.12 -17.54
CA ALA A 194 -12.65 -5.69 -16.51
C ALA A 194 -12.44 -7.17 -16.13
N GLU A 195 -11.31 -7.79 -16.44
CA GLU A 195 -11.04 -9.19 -16.11
C GLU A 195 -9.60 -9.39 -15.64
N GLY A 196 -9.42 -9.53 -14.33
CA GLY A 196 -8.20 -10.16 -13.79
C GLY A 196 -7.46 -9.39 -12.70
N GLY A 197 -8.04 -9.34 -11.49
CA GLY A 197 -7.29 -9.04 -10.27
C GLY A 197 -7.62 -10.08 -9.21
N THR A 198 -6.70 -11.01 -8.92
CA THR A 198 -6.85 -12.14 -7.96
C THR A 198 -7.10 -11.70 -6.50
N LEU A 199 -7.25 -10.39 -6.26
CA LEU A 199 -7.41 -9.74 -4.96
C LEU A 199 -8.79 -9.08 -4.76
N GLY A 200 -9.75 -9.36 -5.64
CA GLY A 200 -11.17 -8.98 -5.47
C GLY A 200 -11.85 -9.55 -4.21
N ARG A 201 -11.21 -10.51 -3.52
CA ARG A 201 -11.76 -11.21 -2.35
C ARG A 201 -11.87 -10.40 -1.06
N PHE A 202 -11.36 -9.16 -1.00
CA PHE A 202 -11.47 -8.36 0.23
C PHE A 202 -12.92 -7.95 0.56
N THR A 203 -13.79 -7.83 -0.45
CA THR A 203 -15.20 -7.48 -0.30
C THR A 203 -16.15 -8.68 -0.41
N GLU A 204 -15.69 -9.83 -0.91
CA GLU A 204 -16.54 -10.98 -1.23
C GLU A 204 -16.51 -12.09 -0.17
N ASP A 205 -15.38 -12.33 0.51
CA ASP A 205 -15.19 -13.55 1.33
C ASP A 205 -15.36 -13.36 2.86
N ARG A 206 -15.91 -12.24 3.35
CA ARG A 206 -16.22 -12.06 4.79
C ARG A 206 -17.72 -12.06 5.11
N GLY A 207 -18.55 -12.50 4.17
CA GLY A 207 -19.95 -12.81 4.39
C GLY A 207 -20.17 -14.29 4.71
N SER A 208 -19.68 -14.77 5.86
CA SER A 208 -20.11 -16.02 6.50
C SER A 208 -19.67 -16.08 7.95
#